data_AF-A0A3R6GEP6-F1
#
_entry.id   AF-A0A3R6GEP6-F1
#
_cell.length_a   1.000
_cell.length_b   1.000
_cell.length_c   1.000
_cell.angle_alpha   90.00
_cell.angle_beta   90.00
_cell.angle_gamma   90.00
#
_symmetry.space_group_name_H-M   'P 1'
#
loop_
_entity.id
_entity.type
_entity.pdbx_description
1 polymer ?
#
loop_
_entity_poly.entity_id
_entity_poly.type
_entity_poly.pdbx_seq_one_letter_code
_entity_poly.pdbx_strand_id
1 'polypeptide(L)'
;MEGRHEGIITKEEFLKAQEIFCEIGETKNVIPKTYPLYKKVKCGICGRAMSYKTYFRNGVTYRYFICPHAKEQTDEDGCCKRYIIEDSLNEIVWSVVRQLLDMTDVFKQKLDRQNNVSRQEI
;
A
#
# COMPACT_ATOMS: atom_id res chain seq x y z
N MET A 1 -31.45 1.68 15.40
CA MET A 1 -32.92 1.60 15.38
C MET A 1 -33.31 0.56 14.36
N GLU A 2 -33.81 -0.59 14.81
CA GLU A 2 -34.44 -1.60 13.92
C GLU A 2 -35.94 -1.25 13.76
N GLY A 3 -36.56 -1.67 12.65
CA GLY A 3 -38.03 -1.63 12.50
C GLY A 3 -38.64 -0.39 11.81
N ARG A 4 -37.88 0.38 11.02
CA ARG A 4 -38.46 1.46 10.18
C ARG A 4 -39.06 0.97 8.86
N HIS A 5 -38.83 -0.29 8.53
CA HIS A 5 -39.47 -1.03 7.44
C HIS A 5 -39.47 -2.51 7.82
N GLU A 6 -40.39 -3.26 7.22
CA GLU A 6 -40.35 -4.72 7.31
C GLU A 6 -39.05 -5.25 6.68
N GLY A 7 -38.45 -6.24 7.32
CA GLY A 7 -37.24 -6.89 6.79
C GLY A 7 -37.57 -7.62 5.50
N ILE A 8 -36.73 -7.46 4.48
CA ILE A 8 -36.87 -8.18 3.20
C ILE A 8 -36.66 -9.70 3.41
N ILE A 9 -35.81 -10.06 4.36
CA ILE A 9 -35.53 -11.43 4.78
C ILE A 9 -35.62 -11.55 6.30
N THR A 10 -35.79 -12.78 6.77
CA THR A 10 -35.83 -13.04 8.22
C THR A 10 -34.47 -12.79 8.86
N LYS A 11 -34.47 -12.47 10.16
CA LYS A 11 -33.22 -12.26 10.92
C LYS A 11 -32.39 -13.54 10.95
N GLU A 12 -33.06 -14.68 11.02
CA GLU A 12 -32.46 -16.00 11.01
C GLU A 12 -31.76 -16.30 9.69
N GLU A 13 -32.39 -15.99 8.54
CA GLU A 13 -31.76 -16.14 7.23
C GLU A 13 -30.55 -15.20 7.05
N PHE A 14 -30.66 -13.96 7.52
CA PHE A 14 -29.55 -13.01 7.48
C PHE A 14 -28.34 -13.51 8.30
N LEU A 15 -28.59 -14.02 9.51
CA LEU A 15 -27.53 -14.56 10.38
C LEU A 15 -26.88 -15.81 9.77
N LYS A 16 -27.66 -16.73 9.19
CA LYS A 16 -27.12 -17.89 8.46
C LYS A 16 -26.25 -17.48 7.28
N ALA A 17 -26.66 -16.46 6.52
CA ALA A 17 -25.85 -15.94 5.42
C ALA A 17 -24.54 -15.31 5.94
N GLN A 18 -24.59 -14.57 7.04
CA GLN A 18 -23.39 -14.01 7.68
C GLN A 18 -22.41 -15.08 8.15
N GLU A 19 -22.90 -16.18 8.73
CA GLU A 19 -22.07 -17.30 9.17
C GLU A 19 -21.29 -17.91 7.99
N ILE A 20 -21.97 -18.14 6.85
CA ILE A 20 -21.33 -18.60 5.60
C ILE A 20 -20.24 -17.62 5.14
N PHE A 21 -20.51 -16.31 5.16
CA PHE A 21 -19.51 -15.31 4.75
C PHE A 21 -18.32 -15.22 5.71
N CYS A 22 -18.53 -15.41 7.01
CA CYS A 22 -17.48 -15.45 8.01
C CYS A 22 -16.55 -16.65 7.79
N GLU A 23 -17.10 -17.86 7.58
CA GLU A 23 -16.33 -19.07 7.28
C GLU A 23 -15.50 -18.93 5.99
N ILE A 24 -16.05 -18.28 4.96
CA ILE A 24 -15.34 -17.98 3.70
C ILE A 24 -14.21 -16.94 3.92
N GLY A 25 -14.32 -16.08 4.92
CA GLY A 25 -13.41 -14.98 5.19
C GLY A 25 -12.03 -15.39 5.74
N GLU A 26 -11.94 -16.54 6.41
CA GLU A 26 -10.73 -16.97 7.14
C GLU A 26 -9.66 -17.59 6.25
N THR A 27 -10.01 -18.09 5.07
CA THR A 27 -9.07 -18.73 4.13
C THR A 27 -8.72 -17.85 2.95
N LYS A 28 -8.34 -16.60 3.21
CA LYS A 28 -7.57 -15.88 2.20
C LYS A 28 -6.20 -16.51 2.12
N ASN A 29 -6.02 -17.45 1.18
CA ASN A 29 -4.71 -17.87 0.72
C ASN A 29 -3.90 -16.60 0.41
N VAL A 30 -3.00 -16.23 1.32
CA VAL A 30 -2.06 -15.13 1.10
C VAL A 30 -1.03 -15.70 0.13
N ILE A 31 -1.38 -15.66 -1.16
CA ILE A 31 -0.43 -15.93 -2.23
C ILE A 31 0.70 -14.91 -2.00
N PRO A 32 1.95 -15.34 -1.77
CA PRO A 32 3.05 -14.42 -1.60
C PRO A 32 3.18 -13.61 -2.88
N LYS A 33 2.76 -12.35 -2.82
CA LYS A 33 2.87 -11.42 -3.94
C LYS A 33 4.26 -10.82 -3.90
N THR A 34 5.01 -10.96 -4.98
CA THR A 34 6.37 -10.44 -5.16
C THR A 34 6.44 -8.93 -5.45
N TYR A 35 5.35 -8.19 -5.18
CA TYR A 35 5.18 -6.78 -5.54
C TYR A 35 5.10 -5.91 -4.27
N PRO A 36 6.23 -5.48 -3.69
CA PRO A 36 6.29 -4.87 -2.35
C PRO A 36 5.50 -3.56 -2.25
N LEU A 37 5.34 -2.84 -3.36
CA LEU A 37 4.65 -1.54 -3.41
C LEU A 37 3.18 -1.63 -3.84
N TYR A 38 2.65 -2.83 -4.09
CA TYR A 38 1.25 -3.02 -4.47
C TYR A 38 0.31 -2.41 -3.42
N LYS A 39 -0.64 -1.57 -3.87
CA LYS A 39 -1.59 -0.78 -3.06
C LYS A 39 -0.96 0.26 -2.11
N LYS A 40 0.35 0.50 -2.14
CA LYS A 40 1.03 1.51 -1.32
C LYS A 40 1.27 2.83 -2.07
N VAL A 41 1.34 2.78 -3.40
CA VAL A 41 1.62 3.95 -4.23
C VAL A 41 0.39 4.86 -4.35
N LYS A 42 0.56 6.15 -4.06
CA LYS A 42 -0.45 7.20 -4.23
C LYS A 42 -0.01 8.20 -5.30
N CYS A 43 -0.98 8.77 -6.00
CA CYS A 43 -0.71 9.85 -6.95
C CYS A 43 -0.32 11.13 -6.21
N GLY A 44 0.80 11.74 -6.58
CA GLY A 44 1.25 13.01 -5.97
C GLY A 44 0.38 14.22 -6.28
N ILE A 45 -0.52 14.13 -7.28
CA ILE A 45 -1.42 15.23 -7.66
C ILE A 45 -2.77 15.10 -6.94
N CYS A 46 -3.49 13.99 -7.16
CA CYS A 46 -4.84 13.82 -6.60
C CYS A 46 -4.90 12.99 -5.30
N GLY A 47 -3.77 12.46 -4.82
CA GLY A 47 -3.70 11.65 -3.60
C GLY A 47 -4.33 10.24 -3.68
N ARG A 48 -5.05 9.91 -4.76
CA ARG A 48 -5.69 8.60 -4.93
C ARG A 48 -4.65 7.48 -5.08
N ALA A 49 -5.02 6.28 -4.65
CA ALA A 49 -4.18 5.10 -4.85
C ALA A 49 -3.98 4.82 -6.36
N MET A 50 -2.73 4.57 -6.76
CA MET A 50 -2.41 4.25 -8.14
C MET A 50 -2.70 2.78 -8.43
N SER A 51 -3.19 2.49 -9.63
CA SER A 51 -3.44 1.14 -10.11
C SER A 51 -2.14 0.49 -10.57
N TYR A 52 -1.91 -0.74 -10.14
CA TYR A 52 -0.82 -1.57 -10.62
C TYR A 52 -1.23 -2.33 -11.89
N LYS A 53 -0.41 -2.27 -12.92
CA LYS A 53 -0.66 -2.90 -14.22
C LYS A 53 0.54 -3.71 -14.68
N THR A 54 0.24 -4.83 -15.31
CA THR A 54 1.20 -5.69 -15.99
C THR A 54 0.86 -5.71 -17.48
N TYR A 55 1.84 -5.47 -18.32
CA TYR A 55 1.70 -5.46 -19.78
C TYR A 55 2.83 -6.28 -20.39
N PHE A 56 2.50 -7.22 -21.27
CA PHE A 56 3.48 -8.07 -21.94
C PHE A 56 3.60 -7.65 -23.40
N ARG A 57 4.83 -7.36 -23.86
CA ARG A 57 5.12 -7.01 -25.25
C ARG A 57 6.53 -7.43 -25.63
N ASN A 58 6.67 -8.02 -26.83
CA ASN A 58 7.96 -8.45 -27.39
C ASN A 58 8.78 -9.34 -26.44
N GLY A 59 8.14 -10.26 -25.71
CA GLY A 59 8.83 -11.11 -24.74
C GLY A 59 9.15 -10.44 -23.40
N VAL A 60 8.84 -9.15 -23.23
CA VAL A 60 9.16 -8.38 -22.03
C VAL A 60 7.88 -8.06 -21.23
N THR A 61 7.94 -8.31 -19.93
CA THR A 61 6.86 -7.96 -18.98
C THR A 61 7.13 -6.60 -18.34
N TYR A 62 6.30 -5.62 -18.66
CA TYR A 62 6.33 -4.29 -18.08
C TYR A 62 5.36 -4.20 -16.91
N ARG A 63 5.87 -3.83 -15.73
CA ARG A 63 5.09 -3.65 -14.50
C ARG A 63 5.15 -2.18 -14.11
N TYR A 64 4.00 -1.54 -13.97
CA TYR A 64 3.94 -0.11 -13.74
C TYR A 64 2.71 0.33 -12.95
N PHE A 65 2.79 1.51 -12.36
CA PHE A 65 1.72 2.18 -11.65
C PHE A 65 1.19 3.34 -12.48
N ILE A 66 -0.13 3.51 -12.52
CA ILE A 66 -0.79 4.64 -13.19
C ILE A 66 -1.91 5.21 -12.32
N CYS A 67 -2.10 6.52 -12.35
CA CYS A 67 -3.24 7.15 -11.69
C CYS A 67 -4.53 6.78 -12.43
N PRO A 68 -5.52 6.13 -11.78
CA PRO A 68 -6.78 5.79 -12.45
C PRO A 68 -7.54 7.05 -12.89
N HIS A 69 -7.48 8.10 -12.07
CA HIS A 69 -8.20 9.34 -12.31
C HIS A 69 -7.65 10.16 -13.47
N ALA A 70 -6.34 10.06 -13.75
CA ALA A 70 -5.74 10.74 -14.89
C ALA A 70 -6.21 10.17 -16.23
N LYS A 71 -6.66 8.92 -16.26
CA LYS A 71 -7.25 8.30 -17.46
C LYS A 71 -8.62 8.90 -17.80
N GLU A 72 -9.33 9.38 -16.80
CA GLU A 72 -10.70 9.91 -16.90
C GLU A 72 -10.72 11.39 -17.29
N GLN A 73 -9.57 12.06 -17.25
CA GLN A 73 -9.47 13.50 -17.46
C GLN A 73 -8.80 13.83 -18.81
N THR A 74 -9.52 14.54 -19.66
CA THR A 74 -9.04 15.04 -20.97
C THR A 74 -8.37 16.40 -20.89
N ASP A 75 -8.63 17.16 -19.83
CA ASP A 75 -8.32 18.59 -19.76
C ASP A 75 -6.85 18.85 -19.39
N GLU A 76 -6.39 20.10 -19.59
CA GLU A 76 -4.99 20.51 -19.33
C GLU A 76 -4.66 20.56 -17.83
N ASP A 77 -5.62 20.88 -16.95
CA ASP A 77 -5.51 20.78 -15.49
C ASP A 77 -5.64 19.34 -14.96
N GLY A 78 -5.32 18.38 -15.83
CA GLY A 78 -5.48 16.96 -15.59
C GLY A 78 -4.53 16.39 -14.54
N CYS A 79 -4.95 15.32 -13.89
CA CYS A 79 -4.15 14.53 -12.97
C CYS A 79 -2.97 13.84 -13.71
N CYS A 80 -2.02 13.26 -12.95
CA CYS A 80 -0.78 12.70 -13.48
C CYS A 80 -1.03 11.55 -14.48
N LYS A 81 -0.91 11.85 -15.78
CA LYS A 81 -1.05 10.90 -16.89
C LYS A 81 0.16 9.95 -17.05
N ARG A 82 1.28 10.29 -16.42
CA ARG A 82 2.52 9.49 -16.49
C ARG A 82 2.38 8.21 -15.67
N TYR A 83 2.97 7.13 -16.18
CA TYR A 83 3.15 5.91 -15.43
C TYR A 83 4.52 5.88 -14.75
N ILE A 84 4.63 5.08 -13.69
CA ILE A 84 5.88 4.84 -12.97
C ILE A 84 6.21 3.35 -13.08
N ILE A 85 7.40 3.01 -13.56
CA ILE A 85 7.85 1.61 -13.68
C ILE A 85 8.15 1.07 -12.29
N GLU A 86 7.68 -0.16 -12.00
CA GLU A 86 7.84 -0.79 -10.69
C GLU A 86 9.30 -0.88 -10.26
N ASP A 87 10.19 -1.37 -11.12
CA ASP A 87 11.59 -1.59 -10.76
C ASP A 87 12.29 -0.26 -10.40
N SER A 88 12.05 0.80 -11.17
CA SER A 88 12.58 2.14 -10.86
C SER A 88 12.06 2.67 -9.52
N LEU A 89 10.78 2.47 -9.23
CA LEU A 89 10.21 2.91 -7.95
C LEU A 89 10.75 2.10 -6.77
N ASN A 90 10.91 0.78 -6.94
CA ASN A 90 11.50 -0.10 -5.94
C ASN A 90 12.93 0.33 -5.60
N GLU A 91 13.75 0.64 -6.60
CA GLU A 91 15.13 1.12 -6.36
C GLU A 91 15.17 2.41 -5.55
N ILE A 92 14.29 3.37 -5.86
CA ILE A 92 14.18 4.63 -5.10
C ILE A 92 13.76 4.35 -3.66
N VAL A 93 12.70 3.57 -3.46
CA VAL A 93 12.20 3.24 -2.11
C VAL A 93 13.28 2.50 -1.32
N TRP A 94 13.97 1.54 -1.95
CA TRP A 94 15.01 0.76 -1.29
C TRP A 94 16.24 1.61 -0.93
N SER A 95 16.60 2.58 -1.79
CA SER A 95 17.63 3.57 -1.47
C SER A 95 17.27 4.41 -0.24
N VAL A 96 16.05 4.94 -0.19
CA VAL A 96 15.57 5.75 0.94
C VAL A 96 15.48 4.92 2.23
N VAL A 97 14.98 3.68 2.16
CA VAL A 97 14.90 2.79 3.33
C VAL A 97 16.30 2.53 3.91
N ARG A 98 17.30 2.25 3.07
CA ARG A 98 18.69 2.08 3.55
C ARG A 98 19.23 3.33 4.20
N GLN A 99 19.05 4.49 3.58
CA GLN A 99 19.47 5.77 4.17
C GLN A 99 18.84 6.00 5.55
N LEU A 100 17.55 5.69 5.73
CA LEU A 100 16.87 5.80 7.02
C LEU A 100 17.44 4.84 8.07
N LEU A 101 17.78 3.61 7.67
CA LEU A 101 18.41 2.62 8.54
C LEU A 101 19.82 3.08 8.97
N ASP A 102 20.64 3.53 8.01
CA ASP A 102 22.00 4.02 8.29
C ASP A 102 21.98 5.21 9.26
N MET A 103 21.04 6.14 9.07
CA MET A 103 20.88 7.27 9.97
C MET A 103 20.48 6.82 11.38
N THR A 104 19.61 5.82 11.49
CA THR A 104 19.16 5.28 12.79
C THR A 104 20.32 4.64 13.55
N ASP A 105 21.19 3.91 12.87
CA ASP A 105 22.38 3.32 13.48
C ASP A 105 23.36 4.40 13.99
N VAL A 106 23.53 5.48 13.22
CA VAL A 106 24.34 6.63 13.66
C VAL A 106 23.73 7.31 14.89
N PHE A 107 22.40 7.49 14.94
CA PHE A 107 21.73 8.05 16.11
C PHE A 107 21.87 7.14 17.34
N LYS A 108 21.74 5.83 17.17
CA LYS A 108 21.93 4.86 18.24
C LYS A 108 23.35 4.92 18.81
N GLN A 109 24.36 4.95 17.95
CA GLN A 109 25.76 5.09 18.39
C GLN A 109 26.01 6.39 19.16
N LYS A 110 25.37 7.50 18.76
CA LYS A 110 25.47 8.78 19.49
C LYS A 110 24.81 8.71 20.87
N LEU A 111 23.64 8.09 20.97
CA LEU A 111 22.94 7.87 22.25
C LEU A 111 23.77 6.97 23.19
N ASP A 112 24.35 5.88 22.67
CA ASP A 112 25.19 4.98 23.45
C ASP A 112 26.44 5.69 23.98
N ARG A 113 27.06 6.57 23.17
CA ARG A 113 28.18 7.42 23.63
C ARG A 113 27.75 8.39 24.73
N GLN A 114 26.61 9.07 24.59
CA GLN A 114 26.12 10.00 25.61
C GLN A 114 25.78 9.30 26.94
N ASN A 115 25.18 8.10 26.88
CA ASN A 115 24.86 7.30 28.05
C ASN A 115 26.12 6.76 28.77
N ASN A 116 27.18 6.47 28.03
CA ASN A 116 28.44 6.03 28.62
C ASN A 116 29.22 7.18 29.27
N VAL A 117 29.16 8.39 28.70
CA VAL A 117 29.77 9.60 29.31
C VAL A 117 29.07 9.98 30.61
N SER A 118 27.74 10.00 30.62
CA SER A 118 26.96 10.35 31.83
C SER A 118 27.03 9.32 32.96
N ARG A 119 27.54 8.10 32.71
CA ARG A 119 27.84 7.09 33.73
C ARG A 119 29.25 7.16 34.32
N GLN A 120 30.15 7.92 33.71
CA GLN A 120 31.53 8.10 34.19
C GLN A 120 31.70 9.34 35.10
N GLU A 121 30.65 10.15 35.25
CA GLU A 121 30.63 11.38 36.07
C GLU A 121 29.95 11.19 37.44
N ILE A 122 29.70 9.94 37.88
CA ILE A 122 29.19 9.59 39.22
C ILE A 122 30.20 8.71 39.96
#